data_AF-A0A402WB98-F1
#
_entry.id   AF-A0A402WB98-F1
#
_cell.length_a   1.000
_cell.length_b   1.000
_cell.length_c   1.000
_cell.angle_alpha   90.00
_cell.angle_beta   90.00
_cell.angle_gamma   90.00
#
_symmetry.space_group_name_H-M   'P 1'
#
loop_
_entity.id
_entity.type
_entity.pdbx_description
1 polymer ?
#
loop_
_entity_poly.entity_id
_entity_poly.type
_entity_poly.pdbx_seq_one_letter_code
_entity_poly.pdbx_strand_id
1 'polypeptide(L)'
;MQRNLPHIISLATSAPLLLEPAYARVFFCALGRESGINCLQIPQSLESLDQAEMGLVTGSYMSGGKPRARFYQVIDGIAVLPVSGALVHKLGGMRPFSGMTGYDGITARLQQAMDDPEVKGVLLDIDSPGGQGAGAFDCADMIYRLGEQKPIWALANDLSCSAAMLLASACQRRLVTQTSRIGSIGVVMAHTSYAGKLEQEGIDITLIYSGSHKVDLSETRELPESVRMDYQQRMDDARLMFAEKVSQYTGLSVGAVMETEAAAYDGQAGIDAGLADEMVNAADAVTVMAAALKSKTKGGNMPELTATEAAAQENQRVMGIIGCQEAKGREALAQMLAGQPGMSVTQAQAILSAAAPQPEAVSEADRIMALDDARGREELASTLAAMPDMTADRAKTILAAAPRAGATSISDSILSLDEAKGREELAGKLATMPGMTVEQARELLTAAPDTSGSGGVSMNNTFDQFMQAQSPSAVSGGGSQGDDATMQLMMSIPGTVAAKEGGK
;
A
#
# COMPACT_ATOMS: atom_id res chain seq x y z
N MET A 1 5.82 -18.20 -45.41
CA MET A 1 4.52 -18.71 -45.90
C MET A 1 4.59 -18.93 -47.41
N GLN A 2 4.10 -20.05 -47.92
CA GLN A 2 3.65 -20.09 -49.32
C GLN A 2 2.35 -19.29 -49.45
N ARG A 3 2.14 -18.63 -50.60
CA ARG A 3 0.89 -17.92 -50.89
C ARG A 3 -0.11 -18.91 -51.45
N ASN A 4 -1.25 -19.11 -50.77
CA ASN A 4 -2.34 -19.94 -51.31
C ASN A 4 -3.14 -19.16 -52.36
N LEU A 5 -2.51 -18.92 -53.52
CA LEU A 5 -3.09 -18.16 -54.62
C LEU A 5 -4.44 -18.75 -55.10
N PRO A 6 -4.64 -20.08 -55.25
CA PRO A 6 -5.95 -20.62 -55.63
C PRO A 6 -7.08 -20.22 -54.68
N HIS A 7 -6.83 -20.19 -53.37
CA HIS A 7 -7.82 -19.73 -52.39
C HIS A 7 -8.11 -18.23 -52.52
N ILE A 8 -7.07 -17.40 -52.74
CA ILE A 8 -7.23 -15.94 -52.95
C ILE A 8 -8.02 -15.67 -54.24
N ILE A 9 -7.74 -16.39 -55.34
CA ILE A 9 -8.50 -16.29 -56.59
C ILE A 9 -9.96 -16.67 -56.36
N SER A 10 -10.25 -17.77 -55.66
CA SER A 10 -11.62 -18.17 -55.33
C SER A 10 -12.34 -17.08 -54.53
N LEU A 11 -11.74 -16.51 -53.48
CA LEU A 11 -12.33 -15.41 -52.72
C LEU A 11 -12.57 -14.16 -53.58
N ALA A 12 -11.64 -13.83 -54.47
CA ALA A 12 -11.71 -12.66 -55.34
C ALA A 12 -12.71 -12.77 -56.50
N THR A 13 -13.21 -13.98 -56.81
CA THR A 13 -14.07 -14.25 -57.97
C THR A 13 -15.43 -14.84 -57.61
N SER A 14 -15.55 -15.48 -56.45
CA SER A 14 -16.76 -16.19 -56.01
C SER A 14 -17.62 -15.38 -55.03
N ALA A 15 -17.36 -14.07 -54.90
CA ALA A 15 -18.09 -13.16 -54.02
C ALA A 15 -18.11 -11.74 -54.61
N PRO A 16 -19.18 -10.94 -54.37
CA PRO A 16 -19.19 -9.53 -54.73
C PRO A 16 -18.17 -8.76 -53.86
N LEU A 17 -17.35 -7.92 -54.49
CA LEU A 17 -16.34 -7.11 -53.82
C LEU A 17 -16.72 -5.63 -53.87
N LEU A 18 -16.78 -4.98 -52.70
CA LEU A 18 -16.92 -3.52 -52.62
C LEU A 18 -15.53 -2.88 -52.70
N LEU A 19 -15.07 -2.59 -53.92
CA LEU A 19 -13.76 -1.98 -54.20
C LEU A 19 -13.91 -0.77 -55.11
N GLU A 20 -13.04 0.23 -54.92
CA GLU A 20 -12.86 1.31 -55.89
C GLU A 20 -12.36 0.75 -57.23
N PRO A 21 -12.89 1.18 -58.39
CA PRO A 21 -12.45 0.67 -59.70
C PRO A 21 -10.94 0.75 -59.96
N ALA A 22 -10.27 1.82 -59.51
CA ALA A 22 -8.82 1.97 -59.65
C ALA A 22 -8.05 0.91 -58.84
N TYR A 23 -8.43 0.70 -57.58
CA TYR A 23 -7.84 -0.33 -56.73
C TYR A 23 -8.16 -1.75 -57.24
N ALA A 24 -9.39 -2.00 -57.69
CA ALA A 24 -9.80 -3.28 -58.28
C ALA A 24 -8.95 -3.63 -59.51
N ARG A 25 -8.72 -2.67 -60.43
CA ARG A 25 -7.87 -2.86 -61.62
C ARG A 25 -6.44 -3.28 -61.23
N VAL A 26 -5.84 -2.61 -60.24
CA VAL A 26 -4.50 -2.96 -59.73
C VAL A 26 -4.50 -4.34 -59.05
N PHE A 27 -5.49 -4.61 -58.20
CA PHE A 27 -5.63 -5.88 -57.46
C PHE A 27 -5.75 -7.09 -58.41
N PHE A 28 -6.63 -7.01 -59.41
CA PHE A 28 -6.79 -8.10 -60.38
C PHE A 28 -5.58 -8.25 -61.32
N CYS A 29 -4.89 -7.16 -61.69
CA CYS A 29 -3.62 -7.25 -62.43
C CYS A 29 -2.54 -7.96 -61.60
N ALA A 30 -2.43 -7.65 -60.30
CA ALA A 30 -1.46 -8.28 -59.40
C ALA A 30 -1.78 -9.76 -59.18
N LEU A 31 -3.06 -10.08 -58.95
CA LEU A 31 -3.54 -11.45 -58.77
C LEU A 31 -3.33 -12.28 -60.04
N GLY A 32 -3.66 -11.73 -61.21
CA GLY A 32 -3.44 -12.39 -62.50
C GLY A 32 -1.97 -12.69 -62.77
N ARG A 33 -1.09 -11.69 -62.57
CA ARG A 33 0.36 -11.83 -62.76
C ARG A 33 0.99 -12.88 -61.85
N GLU A 34 0.64 -12.91 -60.57
CA GLU A 34 1.18 -13.89 -59.62
C GLU A 34 0.60 -15.30 -59.83
N SER A 35 -0.58 -15.41 -60.47
CA SER A 35 -1.30 -16.68 -60.72
C SER A 35 -1.10 -17.26 -62.13
N GLY A 36 -0.28 -16.64 -62.97
CA GLY A 36 -0.01 -17.11 -64.34
C GLY A 36 -1.17 -16.90 -65.33
N ILE A 37 -2.06 -15.94 -65.07
CA ILE A 37 -3.13 -15.58 -66.02
C ILE A 37 -2.52 -14.81 -67.19
N ASN A 38 -2.91 -15.16 -68.43
CA ASN A 38 -2.32 -14.58 -69.64
C ASN A 38 -2.93 -13.23 -70.05
N CYS A 39 -4.19 -12.98 -69.69
CA CYS A 39 -4.94 -11.78 -70.04
C CYS A 39 -6.02 -11.47 -68.99
N LEU A 40 -6.20 -10.19 -68.65
CA LEU A 40 -7.32 -9.68 -67.85
C LEU A 40 -8.21 -8.79 -68.71
N GLN A 41 -9.47 -9.18 -68.89
CA GLN A 41 -10.47 -8.38 -69.62
C GLN A 41 -11.31 -7.55 -68.65
N ILE A 42 -11.59 -6.30 -69.03
CA ILE A 42 -12.42 -5.36 -68.26
C ILE A 42 -13.62 -4.96 -69.14
N PRO A 43 -14.77 -5.66 -69.02
CA PRO A 43 -15.89 -5.53 -69.96
C PRO A 43 -16.47 -4.10 -70.06
N GLN A 44 -16.40 -3.31 -68.99
CA GLN A 44 -16.95 -1.95 -68.93
C GLN A 44 -16.14 -0.93 -69.74
N SER A 45 -14.84 -1.17 -69.96
CA SER A 45 -13.94 -0.29 -70.72
C SER A 45 -13.50 -0.88 -72.07
N LEU A 46 -13.90 -2.12 -72.37
CA LEU A 46 -13.39 -2.93 -73.50
C LEU A 46 -11.86 -3.10 -73.48
N GLU A 47 -11.25 -2.93 -72.30
CA GLU A 47 -9.81 -3.05 -72.09
C GLU A 47 -9.41 -4.53 -71.89
N SER A 48 -8.27 -4.93 -72.44
CA SER A 48 -7.76 -6.30 -72.42
C SER A 48 -6.26 -6.26 -72.16
N LEU A 49 -5.87 -6.46 -70.90
CA LEU A 49 -4.49 -6.30 -70.42
C LEU A 49 -3.73 -7.63 -70.48
N ASP A 50 -2.63 -7.69 -71.24
CA ASP A 50 -1.73 -8.84 -71.28
C ASP A 50 -0.80 -8.92 -70.04
N GLN A 51 0.12 -9.90 -69.99
CA GLN A 51 1.06 -10.03 -68.86
C GLN A 51 2.06 -8.87 -68.71
N ALA A 52 2.47 -8.23 -69.81
CA ALA A 52 3.34 -7.07 -69.77
C ALA A 52 2.55 -5.82 -69.32
N GLU A 53 1.32 -5.64 -69.79
CA GLU A 53 0.44 -4.54 -69.41
C GLU A 53 -0.03 -4.65 -67.96
N MET A 54 -0.46 -5.85 -67.50
CA MET A 54 -0.67 -6.13 -66.07
C MET A 54 0.62 -5.88 -65.26
N GLY A 55 1.78 -6.18 -65.83
CA GLY A 55 3.10 -5.87 -65.27
C GLY A 55 3.37 -4.37 -65.14
N LEU A 56 2.96 -3.56 -66.12
CA LEU A 56 3.09 -2.10 -66.11
C LEU A 56 2.08 -1.43 -65.17
N VAL A 57 0.83 -1.89 -65.14
CA VAL A 57 -0.20 -1.38 -64.21
C VAL A 57 0.22 -1.64 -62.76
N THR A 58 0.68 -2.86 -62.45
CA THR A 58 1.19 -3.20 -61.12
C THR A 58 2.53 -2.54 -60.81
N GLY A 59 3.43 -2.44 -61.78
CA GLY A 59 4.73 -1.78 -61.63
C GLY A 59 4.61 -0.27 -61.39
N SER A 60 3.67 0.41 -62.05
CA SER A 60 3.37 1.82 -61.84
C SER A 60 2.80 2.08 -60.45
N TYR A 61 1.83 1.28 -59.99
CA TYR A 61 1.29 1.38 -58.63
C TYR A 61 2.34 1.05 -57.55
N MET A 62 3.22 0.07 -57.81
CA MET A 62 4.30 -0.34 -56.89
C MET A 62 5.60 0.47 -57.08
N SER A 63 5.58 1.57 -57.84
CA SER A 63 6.76 2.39 -58.15
C SER A 63 7.30 3.15 -56.94
N GLY A 64 6.44 3.45 -55.96
CA GLY A 64 6.83 3.94 -54.63
C GLY A 64 7.43 2.85 -53.71
N GLY A 65 7.77 1.68 -54.25
CA GLY A 65 8.07 0.47 -53.50
C GLY A 65 6.82 -0.34 -53.17
N LYS A 66 6.99 -1.60 -52.75
CA LYS A 66 5.88 -2.42 -52.25
C LYS A 66 5.56 -2.01 -50.81
N PRO A 67 4.33 -1.56 -50.49
CA PRO A 67 3.93 -1.36 -49.10
C PRO A 67 4.11 -2.68 -48.32
N ARG A 68 4.66 -2.61 -47.10
CA ARG A 68 4.72 -3.79 -46.21
C ARG A 68 3.29 -4.22 -45.94
N ALA A 69 2.97 -5.50 -46.18
CA ALA A 69 1.61 -6.02 -46.06
C ALA A 69 1.18 -6.08 -44.58
N ARG A 70 0.57 -5.00 -44.10
CA ARG A 70 0.08 -4.82 -42.73
C ARG A 70 -1.34 -5.38 -42.59
N PHE A 71 -1.63 -5.97 -41.43
CA PHE A 71 -2.99 -6.38 -41.03
C PHE A 71 -3.62 -5.37 -40.04
N TYR A 72 -3.19 -4.11 -40.13
CA TYR A 72 -3.57 -2.95 -39.32
C TYR A 72 -3.35 -1.66 -40.13
N GLN A 73 -3.99 -0.56 -39.72
CA GLN A 73 -3.69 0.77 -40.25
C GLN A 73 -2.54 1.41 -39.45
N VAL A 74 -1.78 2.32 -40.06
CA VAL A 74 -0.79 3.15 -39.34
C VAL A 74 -1.11 4.62 -39.58
N ILE A 75 -1.37 5.35 -38.50
CA ILE A 75 -1.76 6.76 -38.51
C ILE A 75 -0.83 7.50 -37.54
N ASP A 76 -0.09 8.51 -38.02
CA ASP A 76 0.89 9.28 -37.24
C ASP A 76 2.02 8.46 -36.57
N GLY A 77 2.20 7.20 -36.98
CA GLY A 77 3.10 6.22 -36.39
C GLY A 77 2.47 5.34 -35.30
N ILE A 78 1.16 5.46 -35.05
CA ILE A 78 0.39 4.54 -34.22
C ILE A 78 -0.20 3.44 -35.10
N ALA A 79 0.00 2.17 -34.76
CA ALA A 79 -0.70 1.06 -35.40
C ALA A 79 -2.08 0.86 -34.74
N VAL A 80 -3.16 0.94 -35.51
CA VAL A 80 -4.54 0.75 -35.03
C VAL A 80 -4.97 -0.68 -35.32
N LEU A 81 -5.20 -1.45 -34.26
CA LEU A 81 -5.52 -2.89 -34.30
C LEU A 81 -6.94 -3.12 -33.78
N PRO A 82 -7.92 -3.49 -34.64
CA PRO A 82 -9.28 -3.74 -34.19
C PRO A 82 -9.41 -5.06 -33.44
N VAL A 83 -10.10 -5.01 -32.30
CA VAL A 83 -10.47 -6.13 -31.42
C VAL A 83 -11.99 -6.10 -31.26
N SER A 84 -12.68 -6.63 -32.26
CA SER A 84 -14.14 -6.50 -32.40
C SER A 84 -14.87 -7.84 -32.20
N GLY A 85 -16.11 -7.77 -31.74
CA GLY A 85 -17.00 -8.93 -31.61
C GLY A 85 -16.59 -9.92 -30.52
N ALA A 86 -17.19 -11.11 -30.52
CA ALA A 86 -16.90 -12.13 -29.52
C ALA A 86 -15.50 -12.72 -29.69
N LEU A 87 -14.78 -12.90 -28.58
CA LEU A 87 -13.38 -13.35 -28.57
C LEU A 87 -13.27 -14.88 -28.43
N VAL A 88 -12.37 -15.48 -29.19
CA VAL A 88 -12.17 -16.94 -29.23
C VAL A 88 -10.69 -17.32 -29.16
N HIS A 89 -10.38 -18.52 -28.65
CA HIS A 89 -9.01 -19.01 -28.52
C HIS A 89 -8.26 -18.97 -29.86
N LYS A 90 -8.89 -19.53 -30.90
CA LYS A 90 -8.36 -19.56 -32.26
C LYS A 90 -9.50 -19.31 -33.24
N LEU A 91 -9.32 -18.37 -34.16
CA LEU A 91 -10.34 -18.10 -35.19
C LEU A 91 -10.46 -19.28 -36.17
N GLY A 92 -9.33 -19.94 -36.46
CA GLY A 92 -9.29 -21.14 -37.29
C GLY A 92 -9.64 -20.90 -38.77
N GLY A 93 -10.04 -21.97 -39.46
CA GLY A 93 -10.46 -21.93 -40.86
C GLY A 93 -11.93 -21.59 -41.09
N MET A 94 -12.72 -21.47 -40.02
CA MET A 94 -14.12 -21.02 -40.13
C MET A 94 -14.12 -19.50 -40.23
N ARG A 95 -14.84 -18.96 -41.23
CA ARG A 95 -14.96 -17.51 -41.41
C ARG A 95 -15.62 -16.88 -40.17
N PRO A 96 -15.27 -15.64 -39.79
CA PRO A 96 -15.86 -14.98 -38.62
C PRO A 96 -17.35 -14.72 -38.82
N PHE A 97 -18.19 -15.67 -38.39
CA PHE A 97 -19.60 -15.42 -38.13
C PHE A 97 -19.71 -14.34 -37.06
N SER A 98 -20.65 -13.41 -37.23
CA SER A 98 -20.94 -12.33 -36.28
C SER A 98 -19.72 -11.53 -35.78
N GLY A 99 -18.70 -11.36 -36.65
CA GLY A 99 -17.55 -10.48 -36.36
C GLY A 99 -16.53 -10.99 -35.34
N MET A 100 -16.51 -12.28 -35.01
CA MET A 100 -15.56 -12.85 -34.02
C MET A 100 -14.09 -12.52 -34.31
N THR A 101 -13.33 -12.29 -33.23
CA THR A 101 -11.87 -12.09 -33.26
C THR A 101 -11.15 -13.18 -32.46
N GLY A 102 -10.13 -13.81 -33.05
CA GLY A 102 -9.30 -14.81 -32.36
C GLY A 102 -8.08 -14.20 -31.66
N TYR A 103 -7.72 -14.68 -30.47
CA TYR A 103 -6.50 -14.26 -29.77
C TYR A 103 -5.23 -14.56 -30.58
N ASP A 104 -5.24 -15.63 -31.39
CA ASP A 104 -4.20 -15.94 -32.38
C ASP A 104 -4.03 -14.82 -33.43
N GLY A 105 -5.14 -14.27 -33.92
CA GLY A 105 -5.17 -13.13 -34.83
C GLY A 105 -4.69 -11.82 -34.19
N ILE A 106 -5.10 -11.52 -32.96
CA ILE A 106 -4.63 -10.35 -32.20
C ILE A 106 -3.12 -10.44 -31.98
N THR A 107 -2.65 -11.61 -31.53
CA THR A 107 -1.24 -11.94 -31.29
C THR A 107 -0.38 -11.71 -32.53
N ALA A 108 -0.80 -12.23 -33.69
CA ALA A 108 -0.06 -12.08 -34.94
C ALA A 108 0.02 -10.63 -35.43
N ARG A 109 -1.05 -9.83 -35.25
CA ARG A 109 -1.06 -8.40 -35.59
C ARG A 109 -0.13 -7.60 -34.67
N LEU A 110 -0.16 -7.90 -33.36
CA LEU A 110 0.69 -7.26 -32.36
C LEU A 110 2.18 -7.47 -32.67
N GLN A 111 2.60 -8.73 -32.87
CA GLN A 111 4.01 -9.01 -33.20
C GLN A 111 4.41 -8.32 -34.52
N GLN A 112 3.54 -8.33 -35.55
CA GLN A 112 3.83 -7.63 -36.80
C GLN A 112 4.05 -6.12 -36.58
N ALA A 113 3.26 -5.47 -35.71
CA ALA A 113 3.38 -4.05 -35.37
C ALA A 113 4.62 -3.75 -34.50
N MET A 114 5.06 -4.68 -33.65
CA MET A 114 6.33 -4.58 -32.93
C MET A 114 7.52 -4.67 -33.89
N ASP A 115 7.48 -5.57 -34.86
CA ASP A 115 8.52 -5.76 -35.88
C ASP A 115 8.53 -4.66 -36.99
N ASP A 116 7.71 -3.61 -36.86
CA ASP A 116 7.49 -2.57 -37.87
C ASP A 116 8.16 -1.24 -37.51
N PRO A 117 9.20 -0.78 -38.25
CA PRO A 117 9.96 0.42 -37.89
C PRO A 117 9.18 1.74 -38.09
N GLU A 118 8.07 1.74 -38.84
CA GLU A 118 7.21 2.93 -38.94
C GLU A 118 6.25 3.07 -37.75
N VAL A 119 6.09 2.01 -36.95
CA VAL A 119 5.21 1.95 -35.79
C VAL A 119 5.97 2.29 -34.51
N LYS A 120 5.49 3.31 -33.79
CA LYS A 120 6.03 3.86 -32.53
C LYS A 120 5.21 3.44 -31.30
N GLY A 121 3.99 2.98 -31.51
CA GLY A 121 3.07 2.48 -30.49
C GLY A 121 1.83 1.84 -31.13
N VAL A 122 1.04 1.14 -30.33
CA VAL A 122 -0.15 0.41 -30.77
C VAL A 122 -1.39 0.91 -30.04
N LEU A 123 -2.47 1.18 -30.76
CA LEU A 123 -3.79 1.36 -30.19
C LEU A 123 -4.64 0.12 -30.50
N LEU A 124 -5.04 -0.61 -29.47
CA LEU A 124 -6.09 -1.62 -29.57
C LEU A 124 -7.44 -0.88 -29.58
N ASP A 125 -8.14 -0.95 -30.70
CA ASP A 125 -9.49 -0.39 -30.88
C ASP A 125 -10.50 -1.49 -30.54
N ILE A 126 -11.08 -1.40 -29.34
CA ILE A 126 -11.84 -2.50 -28.72
C ILE A 126 -13.35 -2.20 -28.77
N ASP A 127 -14.07 -3.14 -29.38
CA ASP A 127 -15.54 -3.20 -29.43
C ASP A 127 -15.98 -4.65 -29.23
N SER A 128 -15.93 -5.13 -27.99
CA SER A 128 -16.06 -6.54 -27.67
C SER A 128 -16.71 -6.82 -26.30
N PRO A 129 -17.69 -7.73 -26.23
CA PRO A 129 -18.25 -8.23 -24.97
C PRO A 129 -17.32 -9.23 -24.24
N GLY A 130 -16.12 -9.48 -24.77
CA GLY A 130 -15.26 -10.59 -24.35
C GLY A 130 -15.64 -11.91 -25.04
N GLY A 131 -15.47 -13.04 -24.37
CA GLY A 131 -15.72 -14.35 -24.96
C GLY A 131 -15.02 -15.49 -24.21
N GLN A 132 -14.37 -16.40 -24.93
CA GLN A 132 -13.73 -17.59 -24.35
C GLN A 132 -12.55 -17.21 -23.45
N GLY A 133 -12.50 -17.71 -22.22
CA GLY A 133 -11.34 -17.55 -21.34
C GLY A 133 -10.08 -18.32 -21.79
N ALA A 134 -10.25 -19.38 -22.59
CA ALA A 134 -9.15 -20.18 -23.13
C ALA A 134 -8.26 -19.32 -24.07
N GLY A 135 -6.99 -19.14 -23.71
CA GLY A 135 -6.04 -18.28 -24.43
C GLY A 135 -6.20 -16.78 -24.17
N ALA A 136 -7.21 -16.33 -23.41
CA ALA A 136 -7.41 -14.91 -23.10
C ALA A 136 -6.29 -14.39 -22.20
N PHE A 137 -5.97 -15.16 -21.17
CA PHE A 137 -4.87 -14.91 -20.22
C PHE A 137 -3.51 -14.88 -20.94
N ASP A 138 -3.20 -15.90 -21.75
CA ASP A 138 -1.94 -15.95 -22.52
C ASP A 138 -1.79 -14.74 -23.45
N CYS A 139 -2.89 -14.26 -24.03
CA CYS A 139 -2.91 -13.08 -24.89
C CYS A 139 -2.69 -11.78 -24.09
N ALA A 140 -3.30 -11.63 -22.91
CA ALA A 140 -3.09 -10.49 -22.01
C ALA A 140 -1.65 -10.44 -21.45
N ASP A 141 -1.12 -11.57 -21.00
CA ASP A 141 0.29 -11.72 -20.57
C ASP A 141 1.27 -11.32 -21.69
N MET A 142 0.92 -11.60 -22.95
CA MET A 142 1.73 -11.20 -24.10
C MET A 142 1.56 -9.72 -24.46
N ILE A 143 0.34 -9.15 -24.38
CA ILE A 143 0.11 -7.70 -24.53
C ILE A 143 0.96 -6.94 -23.51
N TYR A 144 0.89 -7.32 -22.23
CA TYR A 144 1.65 -6.68 -21.16
C TYR A 144 3.15 -6.67 -21.46
N ARG A 145 3.72 -7.84 -21.83
CA ARG A 145 5.15 -8.00 -22.18
C ARG A 145 5.56 -7.23 -23.44
N LEU A 146 4.72 -7.18 -24.47
CA LEU A 146 5.04 -6.42 -25.70
C LEU A 146 4.96 -4.89 -25.47
N GLY A 147 4.18 -4.45 -24.48
CA GLY A 147 4.14 -3.06 -24.01
C GLY A 147 5.48 -2.49 -23.52
N GLU A 148 6.39 -3.36 -23.07
CA GLU A 148 7.78 -3.00 -22.71
C GLU A 148 8.60 -2.56 -23.93
N GLN A 149 8.26 -3.03 -25.13
CA GLN A 149 9.01 -2.76 -26.37
C GLN A 149 8.48 -1.51 -27.10
N LYS A 150 7.17 -1.38 -27.20
CA LYS A 150 6.48 -0.16 -27.68
C LYS A 150 5.18 0.01 -26.89
N PRO A 151 4.80 1.24 -26.50
CA PRO A 151 3.57 1.46 -25.75
C PRO A 151 2.34 0.93 -26.49
N ILE A 152 1.58 0.07 -25.82
CA ILE A 152 0.26 -0.42 -26.24
C ILE A 152 -0.78 0.27 -25.36
N TRP A 153 -1.71 0.97 -26.00
CA TRP A 153 -2.88 1.56 -25.37
C TRP A 153 -4.14 0.82 -25.81
N ALA A 154 -5.17 0.83 -24.99
CA ALA A 154 -6.52 0.39 -25.36
C ALA A 154 -7.44 1.60 -25.53
N LEU A 155 -8.36 1.53 -26.48
CA LEU A 155 -9.58 2.34 -26.55
C LEU A 155 -10.77 1.38 -26.41
N ALA A 156 -11.55 1.53 -25.35
CA ALA A 156 -12.91 1.00 -25.32
C ALA A 156 -13.79 1.97 -26.13
N ASN A 157 -14.10 1.58 -27.37
CA ASN A 157 -14.78 2.46 -28.33
C ASN A 157 -16.29 2.51 -28.03
N ASP A 158 -16.91 1.32 -27.92
CA ASP A 158 -18.25 1.13 -27.34
C ASP A 158 -18.24 0.05 -26.23
N LEU A 159 -17.53 -1.07 -26.41
CA LEU A 159 -17.57 -2.18 -25.46
C LEU A 159 -16.18 -2.77 -25.16
N SER A 160 -15.84 -2.94 -23.89
CA SER A 160 -14.65 -3.67 -23.45
C SER A 160 -14.93 -4.43 -22.14
N CYS A 161 -15.71 -5.51 -22.27
CA CYS A 161 -16.19 -6.32 -21.15
C CYS A 161 -15.53 -7.71 -21.08
N SER A 162 -15.48 -8.30 -19.89
CA SER A 162 -14.98 -9.65 -19.63
C SER A 162 -13.61 -9.88 -20.27
N ALA A 163 -13.42 -10.90 -21.10
CA ALA A 163 -12.12 -11.16 -21.74
C ALA A 163 -11.56 -9.97 -22.55
N ALA A 164 -12.38 -9.03 -23.02
CA ALA A 164 -11.90 -7.80 -23.65
C ALA A 164 -11.30 -6.81 -22.62
N MET A 165 -11.91 -6.71 -21.43
CA MET A 165 -11.36 -5.98 -20.28
C MET A 165 -10.03 -6.60 -19.80
N LEU A 166 -9.88 -7.93 -19.90
CA LEU A 166 -8.61 -8.59 -19.60
C LEU A 166 -7.50 -8.13 -20.56
N LEU A 167 -7.77 -8.08 -21.88
CA LEU A 167 -6.81 -7.56 -22.85
C LEU A 167 -6.55 -6.04 -22.66
N ALA A 168 -7.59 -5.27 -22.33
CA ALA A 168 -7.47 -3.83 -22.08
C ALA A 168 -6.66 -3.54 -20.81
N SER A 169 -6.85 -4.31 -19.73
CA SER A 169 -6.14 -4.10 -18.46
C SER A 169 -4.62 -4.22 -18.62
N ALA A 170 -4.16 -5.12 -19.50
CA ALA A 170 -2.75 -5.30 -19.86
C ALA A 170 -2.09 -4.11 -20.62
N CYS A 171 -2.87 -3.13 -21.09
CA CYS A 171 -2.38 -1.96 -21.81
C CYS A 171 -1.93 -0.82 -20.89
N GLN A 172 -0.85 -0.14 -21.25
CA GLN A 172 -0.20 0.90 -20.41
C GLN A 172 -0.98 2.23 -20.34
N ARG A 173 -2.06 2.35 -21.10
CA ARG A 173 -3.13 3.34 -20.90
C ARG A 173 -4.44 2.80 -21.47
N ARG A 174 -5.56 3.10 -20.83
CA ARG A 174 -6.90 2.59 -21.12
C ARG A 174 -7.83 3.78 -21.30
N LEU A 175 -8.13 4.10 -22.55
CA LEU A 175 -9.02 5.18 -22.96
C LEU A 175 -10.47 4.66 -23.05
N VAL A 176 -11.44 5.48 -22.66
CA VAL A 176 -12.89 5.19 -22.78
C VAL A 176 -13.59 6.30 -23.55
N THR A 177 -14.65 5.98 -24.30
CA THR A 177 -15.60 6.98 -24.79
C THR A 177 -16.69 7.24 -23.75
N GLN A 178 -17.41 8.37 -23.89
CA GLN A 178 -18.45 8.81 -22.96
C GLN A 178 -19.55 7.76 -22.70
N THR A 179 -19.90 6.95 -23.70
CA THR A 179 -20.92 5.89 -23.61
C THR A 179 -20.33 4.49 -23.54
N SER A 180 -19.01 4.34 -23.68
CA SER A 180 -18.39 3.02 -23.69
C SER A 180 -18.58 2.28 -22.36
N ARG A 181 -18.74 0.96 -22.44
CA ARG A 181 -19.05 0.10 -21.31
C ARG A 181 -17.92 -0.89 -21.06
N ILE A 182 -17.38 -0.90 -19.85
CA ILE A 182 -16.18 -1.67 -19.49
C ILE A 182 -16.37 -2.49 -18.21
N GLY A 183 -15.40 -3.36 -17.89
CA GLY A 183 -15.45 -4.20 -16.70
C GLY A 183 -15.99 -5.59 -17.02
N SER A 184 -17.03 -6.02 -16.31
CA SER A 184 -17.54 -7.41 -16.33
C SER A 184 -16.45 -8.44 -16.01
N ILE A 185 -15.66 -8.15 -14.96
CA ILE A 185 -14.50 -8.94 -14.56
C ILE A 185 -14.96 -10.19 -13.80
N GLY A 186 -15.25 -11.23 -14.56
CA GLY A 186 -15.69 -12.52 -14.07
C GLY A 186 -15.79 -13.56 -15.18
N VAL A 187 -16.18 -14.76 -14.79
CA VAL A 187 -16.41 -15.92 -15.69
C VAL A 187 -17.80 -16.47 -15.44
N VAL A 188 -18.36 -17.18 -16.43
CA VAL A 188 -19.67 -17.82 -16.33
C VAL A 188 -19.67 -19.12 -17.13
N MET A 189 -20.40 -20.11 -16.63
CA MET A 189 -20.71 -21.35 -17.34
C MET A 189 -22.23 -21.53 -17.36
N ALA A 190 -22.81 -21.66 -18.55
CA ALA A 190 -24.22 -22.02 -18.71
C ALA A 190 -24.35 -23.55 -18.76
N HIS A 191 -25.19 -24.12 -17.89
CA HIS A 191 -25.68 -25.49 -18.00
C HIS A 191 -27.18 -25.45 -18.32
N THR A 192 -27.65 -26.39 -19.14
CA THR A 192 -29.07 -26.58 -19.46
C THR A 192 -29.45 -28.01 -19.10
N SER A 193 -30.57 -28.18 -18.39
CA SER A 193 -31.17 -29.51 -18.20
C SER A 193 -32.44 -29.62 -19.02
N TYR A 194 -32.50 -30.68 -19.83
CA TYR A 194 -33.69 -31.11 -20.57
C TYR A 194 -34.48 -32.21 -19.84
N ALA A 195 -34.11 -32.57 -18.60
CA ALA A 195 -34.72 -33.68 -17.85
C ALA A 195 -36.26 -33.61 -17.82
N GLY A 196 -36.82 -32.48 -17.36
CA GLY A 196 -38.27 -32.29 -17.32
C GLY A 196 -38.94 -32.19 -18.69
N LYS A 197 -38.20 -31.99 -19.79
CA LYS A 197 -38.71 -32.11 -21.16
C LYS A 197 -38.74 -33.58 -21.60
N LEU A 198 -37.67 -34.32 -21.35
CA LEU A 198 -37.55 -35.74 -21.67
C LEU A 198 -38.61 -36.56 -20.93
N GLU A 199 -38.90 -36.22 -19.67
CA GLU A 199 -40.01 -36.79 -18.89
C GLU A 199 -41.37 -36.55 -19.55
N GLN A 200 -41.65 -35.31 -20.00
CA GLN A 200 -42.89 -34.98 -20.73
C GLN A 200 -42.99 -35.68 -22.10
N GLU A 201 -41.87 -35.93 -22.76
CA GLU A 201 -41.79 -36.67 -24.02
C GLU A 201 -41.78 -38.21 -23.82
N GLY A 202 -41.74 -38.69 -22.57
CA GLY A 202 -41.71 -40.12 -22.24
C GLY A 202 -40.38 -40.82 -22.55
N ILE A 203 -39.27 -40.08 -22.60
CA ILE A 203 -37.95 -40.57 -23.02
C ILE A 203 -37.06 -40.77 -21.79
N ASP A 204 -36.75 -42.02 -21.45
CA ASP A 204 -35.70 -42.38 -20.50
C ASP A 204 -34.34 -42.53 -21.21
N ILE A 205 -33.26 -42.03 -20.58
CA ILE A 205 -31.89 -42.05 -21.09
C ILE A 205 -30.94 -42.58 -20.00
N THR A 206 -30.82 -43.90 -19.93
CA THR A 206 -29.81 -44.57 -19.10
C THR A 206 -28.40 -44.39 -19.68
N LEU A 207 -27.54 -43.63 -18.98
CA LEU A 207 -26.14 -43.42 -19.35
C LEU A 207 -25.23 -44.52 -18.75
N ILE A 208 -24.41 -45.15 -19.58
CA ILE A 208 -23.39 -46.14 -19.17
C ILE A 208 -22.00 -45.55 -19.44
N TYR A 209 -21.18 -45.42 -18.40
CA TYR A 209 -19.93 -44.66 -18.44
C TYR A 209 -18.90 -45.17 -17.41
N SER A 210 -17.63 -44.83 -17.62
CA SER A 210 -16.52 -45.15 -16.72
C SER A 210 -16.04 -43.91 -15.95
N GLY A 211 -16.05 -44.00 -14.61
CA GLY A 211 -15.70 -42.91 -13.69
C GLY A 211 -16.87 -41.96 -13.40
N SER A 212 -17.09 -41.61 -12.12
CA SER A 212 -18.23 -40.81 -11.65
C SER A 212 -18.46 -39.53 -12.47
N HIS A 213 -17.38 -38.76 -12.66
CA HIS A 213 -17.40 -37.43 -13.29
C HIS A 213 -17.57 -37.45 -14.82
N LYS A 214 -17.67 -38.63 -15.44
CA LYS A 214 -17.69 -38.76 -16.91
C LYS A 214 -18.96 -38.22 -17.58
N VAL A 215 -20.00 -37.98 -16.78
CA VAL A 215 -21.31 -37.45 -17.16
C VAL A 215 -21.73 -36.26 -16.28
N ASP A 216 -20.75 -35.56 -15.70
CA ASP A 216 -20.98 -34.25 -15.09
C ASP A 216 -21.39 -33.25 -16.18
N LEU A 217 -22.20 -32.26 -15.80
CA LEU A 217 -22.89 -31.34 -16.72
C LEU A 217 -23.79 -32.01 -17.78
N SER A 218 -24.10 -33.30 -17.67
CA SER A 218 -25.02 -33.98 -18.60
C SER A 218 -26.39 -33.29 -18.64
N GLU A 219 -26.84 -32.92 -19.84
CA GLU A 219 -28.10 -32.19 -20.06
C GLU A 219 -29.35 -33.08 -19.91
N THR A 220 -29.21 -34.40 -19.93
CA THR A 220 -30.36 -35.34 -19.93
C THR A 220 -30.96 -35.59 -18.54
N ARG A 221 -30.37 -35.00 -17.49
CA ARG A 221 -30.75 -35.16 -16.08
C ARG A 221 -30.62 -33.83 -15.34
N GLU A 222 -31.19 -33.75 -14.14
CA GLU A 222 -30.96 -32.62 -13.25
C GLU A 222 -29.47 -32.55 -12.84
N LEU A 223 -28.93 -31.33 -12.66
CA LEU A 223 -27.53 -31.14 -12.27
C LEU A 223 -27.35 -31.53 -10.79
N PRO A 224 -26.52 -32.54 -10.45
CA PRO A 224 -26.33 -32.92 -9.05
C PRO A 224 -25.66 -31.79 -8.26
N GLU A 225 -26.13 -31.52 -7.05
CA GLU A 225 -25.65 -30.40 -6.23
C GLU A 225 -24.12 -30.45 -5.99
N SER A 226 -23.55 -31.64 -5.80
CA SER A 226 -22.09 -31.81 -5.66
C SER A 226 -21.31 -31.41 -6.92
N VAL A 227 -21.87 -31.64 -8.10
CA VAL A 227 -21.30 -31.20 -9.39
C VAL A 227 -21.48 -29.69 -9.54
N ARG A 228 -22.64 -29.15 -9.15
CA ARG A 228 -22.87 -27.70 -9.12
C ARG A 228 -21.85 -26.97 -8.22
N MET A 229 -21.57 -27.51 -7.03
CA MET A 229 -20.57 -26.96 -6.11
C MET A 229 -19.13 -27.05 -6.64
N ASP A 230 -18.72 -28.19 -7.20
CA ASP A 230 -17.41 -28.37 -7.84
C ASP A 230 -17.20 -27.39 -9.02
N TYR A 231 -18.20 -27.23 -9.88
CA TYR A 231 -18.12 -26.27 -10.97
C TYR A 231 -18.25 -24.81 -10.52
N GLN A 232 -18.97 -24.51 -9.43
CA GLN A 232 -18.99 -23.18 -8.83
C GLN A 232 -17.59 -22.79 -8.31
N GLN A 233 -16.93 -23.66 -7.54
CA GLN A 233 -15.57 -23.42 -7.06
C GLN A 233 -14.60 -23.12 -8.21
N ARG A 234 -14.71 -23.85 -9.33
CA ARG A 234 -13.91 -23.59 -10.55
C ARG A 234 -14.20 -22.25 -11.21
N MET A 235 -15.41 -21.70 -11.08
CA MET A 235 -15.73 -20.34 -11.54
C MET A 235 -15.17 -19.29 -10.57
N ASP A 236 -15.23 -19.55 -9.26
CA ASP A 236 -14.70 -18.66 -8.22
C ASP A 236 -13.16 -18.57 -8.31
N ASP A 237 -12.47 -19.71 -8.46
CA ASP A 237 -11.02 -19.81 -8.69
C ASP A 237 -10.60 -19.05 -9.97
N ALA A 238 -11.36 -19.19 -11.06
CA ALA A 238 -11.08 -18.54 -12.33
C ALA A 238 -11.43 -17.03 -12.31
N ARG A 239 -12.42 -16.60 -11.51
CA ARG A 239 -12.69 -15.18 -11.23
C ARG A 239 -11.56 -14.57 -10.39
N LEU A 240 -11.04 -15.29 -9.39
CA LEU A 240 -9.87 -14.86 -8.62
C LEU A 240 -8.65 -14.67 -9.52
N MET A 241 -8.32 -15.65 -10.38
CA MET A 241 -7.23 -15.53 -11.36
C MET A 241 -7.40 -14.32 -12.30
N PHE A 242 -8.63 -13.99 -12.68
CA PHE A 242 -8.92 -12.79 -13.48
C PHE A 242 -8.71 -11.51 -12.64
N ALA A 243 -9.19 -11.46 -11.40
CA ALA A 243 -8.97 -10.33 -10.51
C ALA A 243 -7.48 -10.09 -10.18
N GLU A 244 -6.71 -11.15 -9.96
CA GLU A 244 -5.25 -11.10 -9.80
C GLU A 244 -4.54 -10.52 -11.03
N LYS A 245 -4.97 -10.89 -12.24
CA LYS A 245 -4.40 -10.37 -13.49
C LYS A 245 -4.74 -8.90 -13.74
N VAL A 246 -6.00 -8.49 -13.52
CA VAL A 246 -6.37 -7.07 -13.61
C VAL A 246 -5.62 -6.26 -12.54
N SER A 247 -5.48 -6.78 -11.32
CA SER A 247 -4.68 -6.18 -10.25
C SER A 247 -3.21 -6.01 -10.65
N GLN A 248 -2.58 -7.05 -11.21
CA GLN A 248 -1.20 -7.03 -11.73
C GLN A 248 -0.98 -5.90 -12.76
N TYR A 249 -1.96 -5.66 -13.64
CA TYR A 249 -1.78 -4.75 -14.78
C TYR A 249 -2.24 -3.31 -14.52
N THR A 250 -3.27 -3.11 -13.67
CA THR A 250 -3.82 -1.77 -13.35
C THR A 250 -3.25 -1.16 -12.07
N GLY A 251 -2.69 -1.97 -11.17
CA GLY A 251 -2.29 -1.53 -9.83
C GLY A 251 -3.44 -1.43 -8.82
N LEU A 252 -4.68 -1.75 -9.21
CA LEU A 252 -5.80 -1.96 -8.27
C LEU A 252 -5.48 -3.13 -7.33
N SER A 253 -6.07 -3.15 -6.14
CA SER A 253 -5.99 -4.34 -5.27
C SER A 253 -6.95 -5.43 -5.78
N VAL A 254 -6.59 -6.70 -5.58
CA VAL A 254 -7.47 -7.84 -5.90
C VAL A 254 -8.83 -7.70 -5.20
N GLY A 255 -8.85 -7.16 -3.97
CA GLY A 255 -10.08 -6.84 -3.24
C GLY A 255 -10.97 -5.85 -3.98
N ALA A 256 -10.44 -4.70 -4.41
CA ALA A 256 -11.22 -3.69 -5.15
C ALA A 256 -11.72 -4.22 -6.50
N VAL A 257 -10.96 -5.09 -7.18
CA VAL A 257 -11.43 -5.75 -8.41
C VAL A 257 -12.54 -6.77 -8.11
N MET A 258 -12.44 -7.52 -7.01
CA MET A 258 -13.48 -8.47 -6.58
C MET A 258 -14.77 -7.75 -6.14
N GLU A 259 -14.67 -6.65 -5.41
CA GLU A 259 -15.80 -5.80 -4.95
C GLU A 259 -16.69 -5.28 -6.10
N THR A 260 -16.23 -5.34 -7.35
CA THR A 260 -17.05 -5.02 -8.53
C THR A 260 -18.21 -6.01 -8.78
N GLU A 261 -18.18 -7.22 -8.17
CA GLU A 261 -19.13 -8.31 -8.45
C GLU A 261 -19.39 -8.58 -9.95
N ALA A 262 -18.33 -8.46 -10.76
CA ALA A 262 -18.38 -8.57 -12.22
C ALA A 262 -19.41 -7.63 -12.89
N ALA A 263 -19.70 -6.49 -12.27
CA ALA A 263 -20.50 -5.42 -12.86
C ALA A 263 -19.80 -4.78 -14.08
N ALA A 264 -20.59 -4.11 -14.91
CA ALA A 264 -20.11 -3.33 -16.04
C ALA A 264 -20.41 -1.83 -15.81
N TYR A 265 -19.42 -1.00 -16.10
CA TYR A 265 -19.37 0.43 -15.78
C TYR A 265 -19.31 1.26 -17.05
N ASP A 266 -20.05 2.37 -17.07
CA ASP A 266 -20.21 3.20 -18.26
C ASP A 266 -19.30 4.45 -18.16
N GLY A 267 -18.44 4.66 -19.15
CA GLY A 267 -17.59 5.83 -19.32
C GLY A 267 -16.81 6.24 -18.05
N GLN A 268 -17.17 7.39 -17.49
CA GLN A 268 -16.55 7.96 -16.30
C GLN A 268 -16.58 7.02 -15.09
N ALA A 269 -17.66 6.23 -14.90
CA ALA A 269 -17.75 5.29 -13.78
C ALA A 269 -16.68 4.18 -13.87
N GLY A 270 -16.21 3.87 -15.08
CA GLY A 270 -15.09 2.96 -15.31
C GLY A 270 -13.73 3.58 -14.96
N ILE A 271 -13.58 4.91 -15.06
CA ILE A 271 -12.39 5.64 -14.60
C ILE A 271 -12.42 5.77 -13.07
N ASP A 272 -13.57 6.08 -12.49
CA ASP A 272 -13.76 6.21 -11.04
C ASP A 272 -13.50 4.88 -10.31
N ALA A 273 -13.77 3.74 -10.97
CA ALA A 273 -13.40 2.40 -10.54
C ALA A 273 -11.95 1.98 -10.85
N GLY A 274 -11.14 2.86 -11.47
CA GLY A 274 -9.74 2.61 -11.86
C GLY A 274 -9.55 1.66 -13.05
N LEU A 275 -10.63 1.17 -13.67
CA LEU A 275 -10.58 0.26 -14.81
C LEU A 275 -10.12 0.97 -16.10
N ALA A 276 -10.32 2.29 -16.20
CA ALA A 276 -9.80 3.15 -17.26
C ALA A 276 -9.02 4.35 -16.70
N ASP A 277 -8.21 5.02 -17.54
CA ASP A 277 -7.36 6.16 -17.13
C ASP A 277 -7.87 7.53 -17.63
N GLU A 278 -8.58 7.59 -18.76
CA GLU A 278 -8.92 8.84 -19.45
C GLU A 278 -10.12 8.70 -20.39
N MET A 279 -11.02 9.69 -20.39
CA MET A 279 -12.15 9.77 -21.31
C MET A 279 -11.79 10.60 -22.54
N VAL A 280 -12.06 10.08 -23.74
CA VAL A 280 -11.75 10.70 -25.03
C VAL A 280 -12.91 10.60 -26.02
N ASN A 281 -12.86 11.39 -27.09
CA ASN A 281 -13.61 11.06 -28.30
C ASN A 281 -12.82 9.99 -29.09
N ALA A 282 -13.50 8.97 -29.62
CA ALA A 282 -12.85 7.92 -30.41
C ALA A 282 -12.06 8.46 -31.61
N ALA A 283 -12.54 9.53 -32.26
CA ALA A 283 -11.85 10.18 -33.37
C ALA A 283 -10.51 10.83 -32.96
N ASP A 284 -10.38 11.25 -31.70
CA ASP A 284 -9.19 11.90 -31.17
C ASP A 284 -8.19 10.93 -30.54
N ALA A 285 -8.58 9.68 -30.23
CA ALA A 285 -7.76 8.72 -29.47
C ALA A 285 -6.35 8.50 -30.05
N VAL A 286 -6.24 8.40 -31.38
CA VAL A 286 -4.94 8.31 -32.09
C VAL A 286 -4.11 9.59 -31.92
N THR A 287 -4.76 10.76 -32.01
CA THR A 287 -4.12 12.07 -31.83
C THR A 287 -3.62 12.25 -30.39
N VAL A 288 -4.42 11.86 -29.39
CA VAL A 288 -4.06 11.86 -27.97
C VAL A 288 -2.86 10.94 -27.72
N MET A 289 -2.89 9.71 -28.24
CA MET A 289 -1.75 8.78 -28.14
C MET A 289 -0.49 9.32 -28.82
N ALA A 290 -0.61 9.80 -30.06
CA ALA A 290 0.52 10.36 -30.80
C ALA A 290 1.10 11.60 -30.10
N ALA A 291 0.27 12.46 -29.50
CA ALA A 291 0.70 13.60 -28.70
C ALA A 291 1.43 13.17 -27.42
N ALA A 292 0.91 12.16 -26.70
CA ALA A 292 1.53 11.63 -25.49
C ALA A 292 2.87 10.90 -25.75
N LEU A 293 3.00 10.21 -26.89
CA LEU A 293 4.30 9.67 -27.31
C LEU A 293 5.27 10.79 -27.67
N LYS A 294 4.83 11.80 -28.46
CA LYS A 294 5.65 12.98 -28.80
C LYS A 294 6.07 13.79 -27.56
N SER A 295 5.24 13.86 -26.53
CA SER A 295 5.59 14.54 -25.27
C SER A 295 6.56 13.71 -24.43
N LYS A 296 6.41 12.37 -24.36
CA LYS A 296 7.45 11.50 -23.77
C LYS A 296 8.78 11.57 -24.52
N THR A 297 8.78 11.69 -25.86
CA THR A 297 10.01 11.96 -26.66
C THR A 297 10.53 13.41 -26.52
N LYS A 298 9.82 14.28 -25.79
CA LYS A 298 10.29 15.62 -25.37
C LYS A 298 10.46 15.76 -23.86
N GLY A 299 10.22 14.71 -23.09
CA GLY A 299 10.96 14.49 -21.86
C GLY A 299 12.43 14.32 -22.25
N GLY A 300 13.31 15.14 -21.69
CA GLY A 300 14.73 15.08 -22.05
C GLY A 300 15.39 13.78 -21.60
N ASN A 301 16.68 13.64 -21.88
CA ASN A 301 17.52 12.75 -21.10
C ASN A 301 17.30 13.11 -19.61
N MET A 302 16.69 12.21 -18.84
CA MET A 302 17.21 12.05 -17.48
C MET A 302 18.68 11.67 -17.67
N PRO A 303 19.64 12.38 -17.07
CA PRO A 303 20.94 11.75 -16.86
C PRO A 303 20.67 10.45 -16.10
N GLU A 304 21.40 9.39 -16.46
CA GLU A 304 21.42 8.17 -15.66
C GLU A 304 22.09 8.53 -14.34
N LEU A 305 21.28 8.97 -13.36
CA LEU A 305 21.75 9.50 -12.08
C LEU A 305 22.64 8.45 -11.46
N THR A 306 23.94 8.75 -11.38
CA THR A 306 24.91 7.84 -10.81
C THR A 306 24.51 7.53 -9.38
N ALA A 307 24.94 6.37 -8.83
CA ALA A 307 24.62 6.01 -7.45
C ALA A 307 25.01 7.13 -6.45
N THR A 308 26.03 7.92 -6.78
CA THR A 308 26.47 9.14 -6.07
C THR A 308 25.43 10.26 -6.11
N GLU A 309 24.83 10.54 -7.27
CA GLU A 309 23.83 11.60 -7.45
C GLU A 309 22.46 11.20 -6.88
N ALA A 310 22.07 9.93 -7.03
CA ALA A 310 20.89 9.39 -6.36
C ALA A 310 21.02 9.47 -4.82
N ALA A 311 22.20 9.11 -4.28
CA ALA A 311 22.49 9.28 -2.86
C ALA A 311 22.54 10.76 -2.44
N ALA A 312 23.06 11.66 -3.27
CA ALA A 312 23.04 13.10 -3.00
C ALA A 312 21.60 13.66 -2.95
N GLN A 313 20.74 13.25 -3.88
CA GLN A 313 19.33 13.64 -3.93
C GLN A 313 18.53 13.10 -2.74
N GLU A 314 18.79 11.85 -2.32
CA GLU A 314 18.17 11.26 -1.13
C GLU A 314 18.65 11.92 0.17
N ASN A 315 19.95 12.22 0.29
CA ASN A 315 20.46 13.01 1.41
C ASN A 315 19.85 14.42 1.44
N GLN A 316 19.63 15.04 0.27
CA GLN A 316 18.96 16.33 0.17
C GLN A 316 17.47 16.26 0.57
N ARG A 317 16.76 15.16 0.25
CA ARG A 317 15.39 14.89 0.73
C ARG A 317 15.36 14.76 2.26
N VAL A 318 16.24 13.95 2.83
CA VAL A 318 16.38 13.73 4.29
C VAL A 318 16.68 15.05 5.02
N MET A 319 17.64 15.84 4.54
CA MET A 319 17.97 17.14 5.12
C MET A 319 16.84 18.16 4.94
N GLY A 320 16.09 18.12 3.84
CA GLY A 320 14.89 18.93 3.63
C GLY A 320 13.75 18.63 4.60
N ILE A 321 13.60 17.37 5.02
CA ILE A 321 12.59 16.96 6.02
C ILE A 321 13.03 17.33 7.44
N ILE A 322 14.29 17.11 7.80
CA ILE A 322 14.80 17.39 9.16
C ILE A 322 15.00 18.90 9.38
N GLY A 323 15.37 19.65 8.34
CA GLY A 323 15.67 21.08 8.40
C GLY A 323 14.48 22.01 8.14
N CYS A 324 13.26 21.51 7.96
CA CYS A 324 12.08 22.36 7.70
C CYS A 324 11.65 23.13 8.96
N GLN A 325 10.86 24.19 8.79
CA GLN A 325 10.41 25.01 9.92
C GLN A 325 9.41 24.26 10.81
N GLU A 326 8.66 23.33 10.21
CA GLU A 326 7.65 22.49 10.85
C GLU A 326 8.26 21.42 11.77
N ALA A 327 9.51 21.00 11.52
CA ALA A 327 10.25 20.03 12.32
C ALA A 327 10.61 20.51 13.73
N LYS A 328 10.58 21.83 13.98
CA LYS A 328 10.92 22.43 15.28
C LYS A 328 9.90 22.04 16.36
N GLY A 329 10.39 21.49 17.46
CA GLY A 329 9.57 20.88 18.53
C GLY A 329 8.92 19.56 18.12
N ARG A 330 9.40 18.92 17.05
CA ARG A 330 8.91 17.67 16.44
C ARG A 330 10.04 16.82 15.84
N GLU A 331 11.26 17.02 16.30
CA GLU A 331 12.50 16.54 15.67
C GLU A 331 12.52 15.01 15.52
N ALA A 332 12.03 14.28 16.52
CA ALA A 332 11.91 12.82 16.48
C ALA A 332 10.91 12.32 15.42
N LEU A 333 9.82 13.06 15.18
CA LEU A 333 8.86 12.75 14.12
C LEU A 333 9.45 13.10 12.74
N ALA A 334 10.20 14.20 12.63
CA ALA A 334 10.90 14.57 11.41
C ALA A 334 11.95 13.52 11.01
N GLN A 335 12.72 12.98 11.98
CA GLN A 335 13.64 11.85 11.73
C GLN A 335 12.90 10.59 11.28
N MET A 336 11.76 10.24 11.89
CA MET A 336 10.95 9.09 11.48
C MET A 336 10.46 9.22 10.03
N LEU A 337 9.95 10.40 9.65
CA LEU A 337 9.46 10.69 8.30
C LEU A 337 10.61 10.74 7.27
N ALA A 338 11.78 11.25 7.64
CA ALA A 338 12.96 11.24 6.79
C ALA A 338 13.43 9.80 6.51
N GLY A 339 13.38 8.92 7.52
CA GLY A 339 13.75 7.51 7.42
C GLY A 339 12.80 6.63 6.57
N GLN A 340 11.64 7.15 6.13
CA GLN A 340 10.74 6.43 5.22
C GLN A 340 11.13 6.68 3.75
N PRO A 341 11.48 5.63 2.97
CA PRO A 341 11.77 5.77 1.55
C PRO A 341 10.57 6.35 0.77
N GLY A 342 10.83 7.28 -0.14
CA GLY A 342 9.79 7.89 -0.99
C GLY A 342 8.94 8.98 -0.34
N MET A 343 9.03 9.19 0.98
CA MET A 343 8.33 10.29 1.68
C MET A 343 8.81 11.65 1.15
N SER A 344 7.92 12.46 0.55
CA SER A 344 8.32 13.77 0.03
C SER A 344 8.51 14.79 1.15
N VAL A 345 9.32 15.83 0.90
CA VAL A 345 9.48 16.95 1.84
C VAL A 345 8.12 17.61 2.14
N THR A 346 7.29 17.81 1.12
CA THR A 346 5.95 18.42 1.25
C THR A 346 4.96 17.54 2.02
N GLN A 347 5.01 16.22 1.87
CA GLN A 347 4.21 15.28 2.67
C GLN A 347 4.66 15.30 4.13
N ALA A 348 5.96 15.26 4.40
CA ALA A 348 6.49 15.35 5.75
C ALA A 348 6.12 16.68 6.44
N GLN A 349 6.19 17.81 5.73
CA GLN A 349 5.74 19.12 6.24
C GLN A 349 4.23 19.15 6.57
N ALA A 350 3.38 18.50 5.76
CA ALA A 350 1.96 18.37 6.06
C ALA A 350 1.70 17.53 7.32
N ILE A 351 2.45 16.44 7.53
CA ILE A 351 2.34 15.60 8.72
C ILE A 351 2.88 16.33 9.97
N LEU A 352 4.02 17.02 9.85
CA LEU A 352 4.63 17.79 10.94
C LEU A 352 3.75 18.97 11.37
N SER A 353 3.19 19.72 10.42
CA SER A 353 2.28 20.84 10.74
C SER A 353 0.95 20.40 11.37
N ALA A 354 0.47 19.19 11.05
CA ALA A 354 -0.71 18.60 11.68
C ALA A 354 -0.46 18.03 13.10
N ALA A 355 0.80 17.73 13.45
CA ALA A 355 1.16 17.21 14.77
C ALA A 355 1.26 18.32 15.83
N ALA A 356 0.89 18.02 17.07
CA ALA A 356 1.14 18.90 18.21
C ALA A 356 2.66 18.98 18.52
N PRO A 357 3.18 20.14 18.96
CA PRO A 357 4.56 20.23 19.44
C PRO A 357 4.76 19.34 20.66
N GLN A 358 5.89 18.64 20.72
CA GLN A 358 6.35 18.03 21.97
C GLN A 358 6.96 19.12 22.85
N PRO A 359 6.74 19.11 24.19
CA PRO A 359 7.51 19.94 25.09
C PRO A 359 8.98 19.53 25.04
N GLU A 360 9.89 20.49 25.07
CA GLU A 360 11.34 20.23 25.03
C GLU A 360 11.76 19.28 26.16
N ALA A 361 12.59 18.29 25.82
CA ALA A 361 13.11 17.32 26.78
C ALA A 361 14.23 17.95 27.64
N VAL A 362 13.83 18.87 28.54
CA VAL A 362 14.69 19.51 29.54
C VAL A 362 15.52 18.44 30.24
N SER A 363 16.85 18.57 30.20
CA SER A 363 17.76 17.50 30.64
C SER A 363 17.67 17.27 32.15
N GLU A 364 18.03 16.07 32.61
CA GLU A 364 18.10 15.82 34.05
C GLU A 364 19.11 16.74 34.75
N ALA A 365 20.19 17.18 34.08
CA ALA A 365 21.12 18.17 34.61
C ALA A 365 20.44 19.54 34.87
N ASP A 366 19.63 20.03 33.91
CA ASP A 366 18.86 21.27 34.08
C ASP A 366 17.81 21.14 35.19
N ARG A 367 17.15 19.98 35.28
CA ARG A 367 16.18 19.66 36.35
C ARG A 367 16.83 19.63 37.73
N ILE A 368 18.06 19.09 37.85
CA ILE A 368 18.85 19.07 39.08
C ILE A 368 19.21 20.49 39.52
N MET A 369 19.65 21.35 38.59
CA MET A 369 19.96 22.75 38.86
C MET A 369 18.73 23.59 39.24
N ALA A 370 17.55 23.23 38.74
CA ALA A 370 16.29 23.94 39.01
C ALA A 370 15.63 23.59 40.37
N LEU A 371 16.19 22.65 41.15
CA LEU A 371 15.65 22.26 42.46
C LEU A 371 15.79 23.41 43.49
N ASP A 372 14.73 23.70 44.25
CA ASP A 372 14.83 24.64 45.38
C ASP A 372 15.88 24.21 46.43
N ASP A 373 16.09 22.89 46.59
CA ASP A 373 17.11 22.29 47.46
C ASP A 373 18.57 22.55 47.02
N ALA A 374 18.78 22.99 45.77
CA ALA A 374 20.09 23.38 45.24
C ALA A 374 20.52 24.80 45.66
N ARG A 375 19.58 25.65 46.10
CA ARG A 375 19.89 27.03 46.54
C ARG A 375 20.69 27.02 47.83
N GLY A 376 21.86 27.68 47.83
CA GLY A 376 22.85 27.60 48.90
C GLY A 376 23.62 26.27 48.94
N ARG A 377 23.55 25.48 47.86
CA ARG A 377 24.29 24.22 47.64
C ARG A 377 24.76 24.10 46.18
N GLU A 378 24.97 25.22 45.47
CA GLU A 378 25.12 25.22 44.01
C GLU A 378 26.29 24.34 43.51
N GLU A 379 27.44 24.32 44.20
CA GLU A 379 28.58 23.48 43.84
C GLU A 379 28.24 21.98 43.92
N LEU A 380 27.46 21.56 44.91
CA LEU A 380 27.06 20.17 45.10
C LEU A 380 25.99 19.77 44.07
N ALA A 381 25.03 20.65 43.78
CA ALA A 381 24.05 20.46 42.70
C ALA A 381 24.73 20.34 41.33
N SER A 382 25.71 21.20 41.04
CA SER A 382 26.54 21.15 39.83
C SER A 382 27.31 19.84 39.72
N THR A 383 27.92 19.39 40.82
CA THR A 383 28.66 18.11 40.86
C THR A 383 27.73 16.91 40.62
N LEU A 384 26.50 16.94 41.14
CA LEU A 384 25.49 15.90 40.89
C LEU A 384 24.97 15.93 39.45
N ALA A 385 24.73 17.11 38.88
CA ALA A 385 24.32 17.28 37.48
C ALA A 385 25.37 16.78 36.47
N ALA A 386 26.64 16.69 36.87
CA ALA A 386 27.74 16.13 36.08
C ALA A 386 27.94 14.61 36.23
N MET A 387 27.18 13.92 37.08
CA MET A 387 27.29 12.46 37.26
C MET A 387 26.43 11.68 36.26
N PRO A 388 26.97 10.65 35.59
CA PRO A 388 26.17 9.70 34.82
C PRO A 388 25.08 9.05 35.68
N ASP A 389 23.92 8.78 35.08
CA ASP A 389 22.75 8.13 35.70
C ASP A 389 22.21 8.82 36.97
N MET A 390 22.53 10.10 37.19
CA MET A 390 21.93 10.93 38.22
C MET A 390 20.60 11.50 37.74
N THR A 391 19.53 11.30 38.52
CA THR A 391 18.20 11.86 38.28
C THR A 391 17.87 12.96 39.28
N ALA A 392 16.93 13.85 38.92
CA ALA A 392 16.48 14.93 39.77
C ALA A 392 16.01 14.47 41.16
N ASP A 393 15.28 13.35 41.26
CA ASP A 393 14.83 12.81 42.56
C ASP A 393 15.98 12.29 43.44
N ARG A 394 16.99 11.66 42.83
CA ARG A 394 18.20 11.22 43.53
C ARG A 394 19.03 12.40 44.00
N ALA A 395 19.24 13.38 43.12
CA ALA A 395 19.96 14.59 43.46
C ALA A 395 19.25 15.38 44.56
N LYS A 396 17.91 15.51 44.50
CA LYS A 396 17.09 16.13 45.55
C LYS A 396 17.27 15.44 46.90
N THR A 397 17.26 14.10 46.91
CA THR A 397 17.49 13.31 48.13
C THR A 397 18.88 13.57 48.73
N ILE A 398 19.92 13.65 47.89
CA ILE A 398 21.31 13.93 48.33
C ILE A 398 21.45 15.37 48.81
N LEU A 399 20.88 16.33 48.08
CA LEU A 399 20.87 17.76 48.44
C LEU A 399 20.15 17.96 49.78
N ALA A 400 18.97 17.40 49.97
CA ALA A 400 18.21 17.50 51.21
C ALA A 400 19.01 16.99 52.43
N ALA A 401 19.75 15.88 52.28
CA ALA A 401 20.57 15.29 53.33
C ALA A 401 21.89 16.04 53.62
N ALA A 402 22.38 16.88 52.69
CA ALA A 402 23.63 17.62 52.88
C ALA A 402 23.44 18.81 53.85
N PRO A 403 24.30 18.97 54.89
CA PRO A 403 24.22 20.11 55.80
C PRO A 403 24.45 21.42 55.04
N ARG A 404 23.64 22.44 55.34
CA ARG A 404 23.86 23.81 54.83
C ARG A 404 25.10 24.39 55.51
N ALA A 405 26.01 24.97 54.75
CA ALA A 405 27.21 25.60 55.29
C ALA A 405 26.83 26.81 56.16
N GLY A 406 27.24 26.83 57.44
CA GLY A 406 27.04 27.97 58.34
C GLY A 406 26.40 27.72 59.71
N ALA A 407 26.16 26.46 60.13
CA ALA A 407 25.68 26.17 61.48
C ALA A 407 26.83 26.11 62.52
N THR A 408 26.77 26.94 63.56
CA THR A 408 27.68 26.88 64.74
C THR A 408 27.36 25.69 65.64
N SER A 409 28.31 25.24 66.46
CA SER A 409 28.07 24.09 67.34
C SER A 409 27.19 24.45 68.54
N ILE A 410 26.51 23.43 69.09
CA ILE A 410 25.72 23.57 70.33
C ILE A 410 26.65 23.91 71.51
N SER A 411 27.88 23.40 71.52
CA SER A 411 28.88 23.69 72.56
C SER A 411 29.30 25.16 72.56
N ASP A 412 29.56 25.76 71.38
CA ASP A 412 29.84 27.19 71.25
C ASP A 412 28.64 28.03 71.72
N SER A 413 27.44 27.58 71.37
CA SER A 413 26.18 28.25 71.74
C SER A 413 25.99 28.29 73.25
N ILE A 414 26.24 27.18 73.96
CA ILE A 414 26.19 27.11 75.44
C ILE A 414 27.26 27.99 76.08
N LEU A 415 28.50 27.99 75.56
CA LEU A 415 29.60 28.82 76.06
C LEU A 415 29.37 30.32 75.82
N SER A 416 28.54 30.69 74.83
CA SER A 416 28.22 32.08 74.49
C SER A 416 27.12 32.72 75.34
N LEU A 417 26.43 31.94 76.19
CA LEU A 417 25.35 32.44 77.07
C LEU A 417 25.86 33.50 78.05
N ASP A 418 25.08 34.56 78.28
CA ASP A 418 25.42 35.58 79.28
C ASP A 418 25.47 34.98 80.70
N GLU A 419 24.64 33.97 80.96
CA GLU A 419 24.58 33.21 82.21
C GLU A 419 25.82 32.31 82.45
N ALA A 420 26.65 32.08 81.43
CA ALA A 420 27.92 31.37 81.57
C ALA A 420 29.04 32.23 82.17
N LYS A 421 28.94 33.56 82.12
CA LYS A 421 30.00 34.49 82.54
C LYS A 421 30.23 34.42 84.06
N GLY A 422 31.45 34.13 84.48
CA GLY A 422 31.78 33.82 85.87
C GLY A 422 31.37 32.41 86.34
N ARG A 423 30.78 31.60 85.45
CA ARG A 423 30.36 30.20 85.68
C ARG A 423 30.95 29.26 84.61
N GLU A 424 32.02 29.71 83.95
CA GLU A 424 32.62 29.13 82.74
C GLU A 424 32.99 27.64 82.86
N GLU A 425 33.54 27.20 84.01
CA GLU A 425 33.91 25.79 84.23
C GLU A 425 32.69 24.85 84.34
N LEU A 426 31.53 25.40 84.72
CA LEU A 426 30.26 24.66 84.76
C LEU A 426 29.62 24.65 83.36
N ALA A 427 29.58 25.80 82.68
CA ALA A 427 29.11 25.91 81.29
C ALA A 427 29.89 24.98 80.34
N GLY A 428 31.22 24.90 80.47
CA GLY A 428 32.06 23.99 79.69
C GLY A 428 31.76 22.51 79.93
N LYS A 429 31.39 22.12 81.15
CA LYS A 429 30.98 20.74 81.45
C LYS A 429 29.61 20.42 80.83
N LEU A 430 28.63 21.33 80.97
CA LEU A 430 27.32 21.21 80.32
C LEU A 430 27.46 21.09 78.78
N ALA A 431 28.33 21.90 78.17
CA ALA A 431 28.63 21.89 76.73
C ALA A 431 29.28 20.59 76.22
N THR A 432 29.72 19.70 77.12
CA THR A 432 30.25 18.35 76.80
C THR A 432 29.32 17.20 77.20
N MET A 433 28.18 17.48 77.82
CA MET A 433 27.28 16.45 78.35
C MET A 433 26.35 15.91 77.26
N PRO A 434 26.30 14.58 76.99
CA PRO A 434 25.47 14.03 75.93
C PRO A 434 23.98 14.32 76.13
N GLY A 435 23.33 14.88 75.10
CA GLY A 435 21.90 15.20 75.11
C GLY A 435 21.52 16.56 75.71
N MET A 436 22.48 17.35 76.20
CA MET A 436 22.23 18.69 76.75
C MET A 436 21.73 19.68 75.67
N THR A 437 20.62 20.37 75.92
CA THR A 437 20.16 21.49 75.08
C THR A 437 20.66 22.84 75.60
N VAL A 438 20.66 23.87 74.75
CA VAL A 438 21.05 25.24 75.14
C VAL A 438 20.12 25.80 76.23
N GLU A 439 18.82 25.48 76.17
CA GLU A 439 17.83 25.91 77.16
C GLU A 439 18.01 25.21 78.51
N GLN A 440 18.26 23.89 78.52
CA GLN A 440 18.60 23.16 79.75
C GLN A 440 19.91 23.67 80.38
N ALA A 441 20.92 23.91 79.54
CA ALA A 441 22.19 24.47 80.02
C ALA A 441 22.00 25.87 80.62
N ARG A 442 21.14 26.70 80.00
CA ARG A 442 20.74 28.01 80.53
C ARG A 442 20.05 27.88 81.88
N GLU A 443 18.98 27.08 82.01
CA GLU A 443 18.27 26.92 83.29
C GLU A 443 19.19 26.45 84.43
N LEU A 444 20.08 25.48 84.15
CA LEU A 444 21.07 25.00 85.12
C LEU A 444 22.10 26.08 85.47
N LEU A 445 22.51 26.92 84.51
CA LEU A 445 23.37 28.08 84.75
C LEU A 445 22.68 29.20 85.52
N THR A 446 21.36 29.39 85.41
CA THR A 446 20.59 30.37 86.21
C THR A 446 20.31 29.85 87.63
N ALA A 447 20.01 28.56 87.79
CA ALA A 447 19.56 27.97 89.05
C ALA A 447 20.69 27.69 90.07
N ALA A 448 21.95 27.67 89.65
CA ALA A 448 23.07 27.48 90.57
C ALA A 448 23.28 28.71 91.50
N PRO A 449 23.62 28.51 92.78
CA PRO A 449 23.99 29.62 93.68
C PRO A 449 25.37 30.19 93.33
N ASP A 450 25.59 31.48 93.59
CA ASP A 450 26.89 32.13 93.36
C ASP A 450 27.97 31.59 94.31
N THR A 451 28.90 30.80 93.76
CA THR A 451 30.01 30.18 94.49
C THR A 451 31.29 31.04 94.49
N SER A 452 31.13 32.35 94.56
CA SER A 452 32.22 33.31 94.85
C SER A 452 32.64 33.32 96.33
N GLY A 453 32.59 32.17 97.01
CA GLY A 453 32.86 32.01 98.43
C GLY A 453 32.89 30.55 98.90
N SER A 454 33.96 30.18 99.59
CA SER A 454 34.32 28.85 100.11
C SER A 454 33.24 28.04 100.86
N GLY A 455 32.89 26.87 100.31
CA GLY A 455 32.99 25.56 100.98
C GLY A 455 31.85 25.03 101.89
N GLY A 456 31.32 23.84 101.57
CA GLY A 456 30.62 22.99 102.56
C GLY A 456 29.64 21.92 102.06
N VAL A 457 30.06 20.64 102.14
CA VAL A 457 29.23 19.42 102.33
C VAL A 457 28.24 18.95 101.21
N SER A 458 28.72 17.96 100.45
CA SER A 458 28.06 16.70 99.98
C SER A 458 26.58 16.66 99.55
N MET A 459 26.30 16.16 98.33
CA MET A 459 24.96 16.05 97.72
C MET A 459 24.59 14.62 97.24
N ASN A 460 25.17 13.56 97.80
CA ASN A 460 24.97 12.19 97.29
C ASN A 460 23.56 11.57 97.51
N ASN A 461 22.66 12.19 98.28
CA ASN A 461 21.34 11.61 98.58
C ASN A 461 20.22 11.99 97.58
N THR A 462 20.38 13.06 96.80
CA THR A 462 19.28 13.64 96.01
C THR A 462 19.09 12.96 94.64
N PHE A 463 20.15 12.35 94.10
CA PHE A 463 20.14 11.77 92.75
C PHE A 463 19.38 10.43 92.69
N ASP A 464 19.59 9.54 93.67
CA ASP A 464 18.98 8.21 93.69
C ASP A 464 17.45 8.24 93.83
N GLN A 465 16.88 9.27 94.47
CA GLN A 465 15.43 9.43 94.59
C GLN A 465 14.76 9.81 93.26
N PHE A 466 15.48 10.43 92.32
CA PHE A 466 14.93 10.82 91.03
C PHE A 466 14.74 9.61 90.10
N MET A 467 15.71 8.68 90.11
CA MET A 467 15.77 7.55 89.17
C MET A 467 14.67 6.49 89.37
N GLN A 468 13.97 6.46 90.51
CA GLN A 468 12.86 5.51 90.74
C GLN A 468 11.49 6.00 90.22
N ALA A 469 11.35 7.27 89.83
CA ALA A 469 10.04 7.89 89.58
C ALA A 469 9.61 7.96 88.09
N GLN A 470 10.41 7.46 87.15
CA GLN A 470 10.30 7.77 85.71
C GLN A 470 10.28 6.51 84.79
N SER A 471 9.30 5.62 84.98
CA SER A 471 9.00 4.42 84.13
C SER A 471 7.60 3.88 84.47
N PRO A 472 6.89 3.07 83.62
CA PRO A 472 7.19 2.49 82.29
C PRO A 472 6.40 3.25 81.17
N SER A 473 5.78 2.74 80.07
CA SER A 473 5.43 1.40 79.53
C SER A 473 5.12 1.46 78.01
N ALA A 474 4.69 0.35 77.36
CA ALA A 474 4.52 0.27 75.88
C ALA A 474 3.33 -0.61 75.36
N VAL A 475 2.94 -0.36 74.08
CA VAL A 475 2.11 -1.17 73.13
C VAL A 475 0.59 -1.32 73.37
N SER A 476 -0.26 -0.84 72.43
CA SER A 476 -1.65 -1.28 72.06
C SER A 476 -2.21 -0.41 70.89
N GLY A 477 -3.21 -0.76 70.06
CA GLY A 477 -3.86 -2.06 69.76
C GLY A 477 -5.35 -1.99 69.28
N GLY A 478 -5.62 -2.04 67.96
CA GLY A 478 -6.98 -2.20 67.35
C GLY A 478 -7.80 -0.89 67.17
N GLY A 479 -8.97 -0.86 66.51
CA GLY A 479 -9.72 -1.86 65.71
C GLY A 479 -11.25 -1.56 65.60
N SER A 480 -11.98 -2.20 64.66
CA SER A 480 -13.48 -2.14 64.46
C SER A 480 -14.08 -0.77 64.04
N GLN A 481 -15.28 -0.60 63.45
CA GLN A 481 -16.30 -1.38 62.67
C GLN A 481 -17.25 -0.30 62.04
N GLY A 482 -18.18 -0.52 61.09
CA GLY A 482 -18.59 -1.70 60.33
C GLY A 482 -20.13 -1.85 60.25
N ASP A 483 -20.74 -1.41 59.13
CA ASP A 483 -22.09 -1.75 58.59
C ASP A 483 -22.00 -1.42 57.07
N ASP A 484 -22.36 -2.26 56.08
CA ASP A 484 -23.57 -3.06 55.79
C ASP A 484 -24.69 -2.23 55.10
N ALA A 485 -25.29 -2.59 53.96
CA ALA A 485 -25.18 -3.82 53.17
C ALA A 485 -25.01 -3.57 51.65
N THR A 486 -23.89 -4.02 51.07
CA THR A 486 -23.79 -4.29 49.61
C THR A 486 -22.99 -5.57 49.31
N MET A 487 -22.74 -6.40 50.34
CA MET A 487 -21.84 -7.56 50.28
C MET A 487 -22.45 -8.87 50.83
N GLN A 488 -23.76 -9.06 50.71
CA GLN A 488 -24.43 -10.36 50.91
C GLN A 488 -25.80 -10.34 50.20
N LEU A 489 -25.91 -10.73 48.93
CA LEU A 489 -25.70 -12.08 48.40
C LEU A 489 -24.90 -12.03 47.09
N MET A 490 -23.83 -12.80 46.95
CA MET A 490 -23.80 -14.19 46.42
C MET A 490 -24.10 -14.28 44.92
N MET A 491 -23.31 -14.99 44.09
CA MET A 491 -22.12 -15.81 44.40
C MET A 491 -21.19 -15.94 43.18
N SER A 492 -19.98 -16.44 43.45
CA SER A 492 -19.05 -17.22 42.60
C SER A 492 -19.52 -17.65 41.19
N ILE A 493 -18.65 -17.80 40.18
CA ILE A 493 -17.31 -18.42 40.22
C ILE A 493 -16.33 -17.71 39.24
N PRO A 494 -15.03 -17.56 39.56
CA PRO A 494 -14.02 -17.10 38.61
C PRO A 494 -13.44 -18.23 37.75
N GLY A 495 -13.45 -18.05 36.43
CA GLY A 495 -12.44 -18.57 35.48
C GLY A 495 -12.41 -20.06 35.16
N THR A 496 -12.37 -20.38 33.87
CA THR A 496 -11.83 -21.65 33.34
C THR A 496 -10.89 -21.37 32.17
N VAL A 497 -9.73 -22.03 32.18
CA VAL A 497 -8.71 -21.94 31.12
C VAL A 497 -8.46 -23.33 30.55
N ALA A 498 -8.70 -23.48 29.24
CA ALA A 498 -8.20 -24.55 28.36
C ALA A 498 -8.61 -26.03 28.61
N ALA A 499 -8.22 -26.83 27.62
CA ALA A 499 -7.94 -28.28 27.66
C ALA A 499 -9.08 -29.34 27.58
N LYS A 500 -9.22 -29.86 26.35
CA LYS A 500 -9.08 -31.28 25.96
C LYS A 500 -10.12 -32.38 26.33
N GLU A 501 -10.42 -33.15 25.27
CA GLU A 501 -10.56 -34.63 25.23
C GLU A 501 -11.77 -35.32 25.90
N GLY A 502 -12.10 -36.52 25.38
CA GLY A 502 -13.10 -37.44 25.94
C GLY A 502 -14.41 -37.52 25.15
N GLY A 503 -14.44 -38.33 24.08
CA GLY A 503 -15.67 -38.61 23.32
C GLY A 503 -16.39 -39.88 23.76
N LYS A 504 -17.66 -40.01 23.36
CA LYS A 504 -18.38 -41.27 23.15
C LYS A 504 -19.50 -41.09 22.14
#